data_AF-A0A7V9BW08-F1
#
_entry.id   AF-A0A7V9BW08-F1
#
_cell.length_a   1.000
_cell.length_b   1.000
_cell.length_c   1.000
_cell.angle_alpha   90.00
_cell.angle_beta   90.00
_cell.angle_gamma   90.00
#
_symmetry.space_group_name_H-M   'P 1'
#
loop_
_entity.id
_entity.type
_entity.pdbx_description
1 polymer ?
#
loop_
_entity_poly.entity_id
_entity_poly.type
_entity_poly.pdbx_seq_one_letter_code
_entity_poly.pdbx_strand_id
1 'polypeptide(L)'
;MRWFLLLLLGAAACGDGIPKNDFSCEEDCGACVGSCPVGDCVFACETAASCDFTCDGGGCTLDHDKIGVAALECAGGGCVATNSGGGRLSIPCPGNDCSLTCTGSGTCEITACTAGCTLDCFGTGACDQTCTDPSCVTNTPAP
;
A
#
# COMPACT_ATOMS: atom_id res chain seq x y z
N MET A 1 -10.81 47.93 -15.22
CA MET A 1 -10.56 46.67 -15.94
C MET A 1 -9.48 45.91 -15.20
N ARG A 2 -9.87 44.95 -14.35
CA ARG A 2 -8.96 44.03 -13.65
C ARG A 2 -9.37 42.62 -14.07
N TRP A 3 -8.61 42.03 -14.99
CA TRP A 3 -8.75 40.63 -15.38
C TRP A 3 -8.31 39.77 -14.20
N PHE A 4 -9.23 38.97 -13.67
CA PHE A 4 -8.96 37.89 -12.75
C PHE A 4 -8.36 36.74 -13.56
N LEU A 5 -7.05 36.51 -13.43
CA LEU A 5 -6.41 35.27 -13.86
C LEU A 5 -6.83 34.17 -12.86
N LEU A 6 -7.84 33.37 -13.22
CA LEU A 6 -8.14 32.13 -12.53
C LEU A 6 -7.07 31.10 -12.94
N LEU A 7 -6.08 30.89 -12.07
CA LEU A 7 -5.21 29.72 -12.10
C LEU A 7 -6.03 28.51 -11.64
N LEU A 8 -6.58 27.77 -12.60
CA LEU A 8 -7.10 26.43 -12.37
C LEU A 8 -5.90 25.51 -12.09
N LEU A 9 -5.60 25.28 -10.81
CA LEU A 9 -4.82 24.10 -10.42
C LEU A 9 -5.67 22.87 -10.73
N GLY A 10 -5.48 22.29 -11.92
CA GLY A 10 -5.94 20.95 -12.20
C GLY A 10 -5.07 19.99 -11.41
N ALA A 11 -5.63 19.33 -10.40
CA ALA A 11 -5.03 18.12 -9.86
C ALA A 11 -5.04 17.10 -11.00
N ALA A 12 -3.85 16.75 -11.51
CA ALA A 12 -3.72 15.63 -12.43
C ALA A 12 -4.09 14.38 -11.64
N ALA A 13 -5.31 13.87 -11.85
CA ALA A 13 -5.71 12.59 -11.32
C ALA A 13 -5.01 11.52 -12.16
N CYS A 14 -4.05 10.84 -11.56
CA CYS A 14 -3.30 9.79 -12.22
C CYS A 14 -4.07 8.50 -12.19
N GLY A 15 -4.55 8.08 -13.35
CA GLY A 15 -5.36 6.88 -13.49
C GLY A 15 -6.12 6.89 -14.82
N ASP A 16 -5.41 7.07 -15.93
CA ASP A 16 -6.03 6.94 -17.25
C ASP A 16 -6.06 5.46 -17.67
N GLY A 17 -7.23 4.84 -17.54
CA GLY A 17 -7.63 3.74 -18.44
C GLY A 17 -7.14 2.33 -18.11
N ILE A 18 -6.77 2.04 -16.88
CA ILE A 18 -6.47 0.67 -16.46
C ILE A 18 -7.81 -0.06 -16.14
N PRO A 19 -8.04 -1.32 -16.57
CA PRO A 19 -9.24 -2.07 -16.23
C PRO A 19 -9.50 -2.03 -14.71
N LYS A 20 -10.78 -2.11 -14.31
CA LYS A 20 -11.33 -1.84 -12.96
C LYS A 20 -10.62 -2.48 -11.73
N ASN A 21 -9.60 -3.29 -11.95
CA ASN A 21 -8.89 -4.06 -10.94
C ASN A 21 -7.36 -3.88 -11.03
N ASP A 22 -6.85 -2.92 -11.79
CA ASP A 22 -5.43 -2.63 -11.86
C ASP A 22 -5.25 -1.10 -11.81
N PHE A 23 -4.42 -0.60 -10.91
CA PHE A 23 -4.21 0.82 -10.64
C PHE A 23 -2.71 1.06 -10.51
N SER A 24 -2.11 1.72 -11.50
CA SER A 24 -0.70 2.09 -11.51
C SER A 24 -0.53 3.60 -11.49
N CYS A 25 0.38 4.08 -10.64
CA CYS A 25 0.70 5.49 -10.48
C CYS A 25 2.13 5.74 -10.98
N GLU A 26 2.28 6.57 -12.01
CA GLU A 26 3.57 6.85 -12.65
C GLU A 26 4.32 8.03 -11.98
N GLU A 27 5.63 8.14 -12.24
CA GLU A 27 6.58 9.01 -11.50
C GLU A 27 6.22 10.51 -11.44
N ASP A 28 5.39 11.02 -12.35
CA ASP A 28 5.01 12.44 -12.44
C ASP A 28 3.76 12.82 -11.62
N CYS A 29 3.19 11.86 -10.88
CA CYS A 29 1.85 11.98 -10.32
C CYS A 29 1.74 12.61 -8.93
N GLY A 30 2.86 12.86 -8.26
CA GLY A 30 2.80 13.25 -6.85
C GLY A 30 2.02 12.22 -6.03
N ALA A 31 1.03 12.65 -5.25
CA ALA A 31 0.23 11.75 -4.43
C ALA A 31 -0.80 10.97 -5.26
N CYS A 32 -0.78 9.64 -5.16
CA CYS A 32 -1.75 8.76 -5.78
C CYS A 32 -2.82 8.29 -4.78
N VAL A 33 -4.07 8.24 -5.22
CA VAL A 33 -5.17 7.74 -4.38
C VAL A 33 -6.06 6.82 -5.21
N GLY A 34 -6.42 5.65 -4.68
CA GLY A 34 -7.28 4.68 -5.37
C GLY A 34 -8.19 3.92 -4.42
N SER A 35 -9.30 3.39 -4.92
CA SER A 35 -10.28 2.65 -4.12
C SER A 35 -10.81 1.44 -4.88
N CYS A 36 -10.91 0.32 -4.17
CA CYS A 36 -11.40 -0.97 -4.65
C CYS A 36 -12.50 -1.51 -3.71
N PRO A 37 -13.76 -1.12 -3.92
CA PRO A 37 -14.85 -1.52 -3.03
C PRO A 37 -15.25 -2.99 -3.20
N VAL A 38 -14.93 -3.60 -4.34
CA VAL A 38 -15.31 -5.00 -4.65
C VAL A 38 -14.26 -6.03 -4.26
N GLY A 39 -13.04 -5.58 -3.94
CA GLY A 39 -11.91 -6.47 -3.64
C GLY A 39 -11.16 -6.93 -4.89
N ASP A 40 -10.11 -7.74 -4.66
CA ASP A 40 -9.29 -8.38 -5.70
C ASP A 40 -8.64 -7.41 -6.72
N CYS A 41 -8.44 -6.14 -6.33
CA CYS A 41 -7.69 -5.18 -7.15
C CYS A 41 -6.19 -5.34 -6.96
N VAL A 42 -5.44 -4.99 -8.00
CA VAL A 42 -3.99 -4.88 -8.00
C VAL A 42 -3.62 -3.40 -8.05
N PHE A 43 -2.76 -2.98 -7.15
CA PHE A 43 -2.25 -1.62 -7.05
C PHE A 43 -0.73 -1.66 -7.27
N ALA A 44 -0.21 -0.70 -8.02
CA ALA A 44 1.22 -0.48 -8.19
C ALA A 44 1.54 0.97 -7.82
N CYS A 45 2.37 1.14 -6.79
CA CYS A 45 2.87 2.44 -6.37
C CYS A 45 4.31 2.62 -6.85
N GLU A 46 4.47 3.05 -8.10
CA GLU A 46 5.77 3.21 -8.77
C GLU A 46 6.33 4.64 -8.64
N THR A 47 5.79 5.44 -7.73
CA THR A 47 6.23 6.83 -7.51
C THR A 47 7.12 6.95 -6.28
N ALA A 48 8.03 7.94 -6.29
CA ALA A 48 8.76 8.33 -5.08
C ALA A 48 7.92 9.19 -4.11
N ALA A 49 6.64 9.43 -4.41
CA ALA A 49 5.72 10.22 -3.61
C ALA A 49 4.81 9.31 -2.76
N SER A 50 3.60 9.77 -2.38
CA SER A 50 2.69 8.97 -1.55
C SER A 50 1.63 8.23 -2.36
N CYS A 51 1.28 7.01 -1.98
CA CYS A 51 0.13 6.29 -2.51
C CYS A 51 -0.80 5.87 -1.36
N ASP A 52 -2.07 6.22 -1.45
CA ASP A 52 -3.11 5.87 -0.47
C ASP A 52 -4.21 5.04 -1.18
N PHE A 53 -4.29 3.76 -0.86
CA PHE A 53 -5.26 2.85 -1.46
C PHE A 53 -6.22 2.26 -0.43
N THR A 54 -7.48 2.13 -0.81
CA THR A 54 -8.52 1.47 0.01
C THR A 54 -9.03 0.21 -0.68
N CYS A 55 -9.14 -0.89 0.06
CA CYS A 55 -9.65 -2.17 -0.40
C CYS A 55 -10.72 -2.71 0.57
N ASP A 56 -11.97 -2.31 0.35
CA ASP A 56 -13.08 -2.70 1.23
C ASP A 56 -13.51 -4.15 1.03
N GLY A 57 -13.42 -4.66 -0.21
CA GLY A 57 -13.82 -6.03 -0.54
C GLY A 57 -12.80 -7.11 -0.16
N GLY A 58 -11.59 -6.71 0.25
CA GLY A 58 -10.50 -7.63 0.60
C GLY A 58 -9.77 -8.19 -0.62
N GLY A 59 -8.74 -9.00 -0.38
CA GLY A 59 -8.00 -9.71 -1.44
C GLY A 59 -7.15 -8.84 -2.38
N CYS A 60 -7.02 -7.54 -2.11
CA CYS A 60 -6.23 -6.67 -2.97
C CYS A 60 -4.73 -6.95 -2.87
N THR A 61 -4.01 -6.72 -3.96
CA THR A 61 -2.56 -6.78 -4.04
C THR A 61 -1.98 -5.37 -4.17
N LEU A 62 -0.90 -5.05 -3.46
CA LEU A 62 -0.14 -3.80 -3.66
C LEU A 62 1.35 -4.09 -3.85
N ASP A 63 1.95 -3.56 -4.91
CA ASP A 63 3.39 -3.53 -5.10
C ASP A 63 3.95 -2.11 -4.88
N HIS A 64 4.99 -2.00 -4.07
CA HIS A 64 5.71 -0.76 -3.81
C HIS A 64 7.22 -1.00 -3.91
N ASP A 65 7.84 -0.43 -4.94
CA ASP A 65 9.26 -0.66 -5.27
C ASP A 65 10.13 0.61 -5.14
N LYS A 66 9.53 1.75 -4.77
CA LYS A 66 10.22 3.05 -4.69
C LYS A 66 10.54 3.47 -3.25
N ILE A 67 11.08 4.67 -3.11
CA ILE A 67 11.46 5.30 -1.84
C ILE A 67 10.31 6.09 -1.17
N GLY A 68 9.10 6.03 -1.74
CA GLY A 68 7.94 6.81 -1.33
C GLY A 68 7.25 6.29 -0.07
N VAL A 69 6.00 6.67 0.11
CA VAL A 69 5.14 6.15 1.19
C VAL A 69 3.90 5.53 0.57
N ALA A 70 3.67 4.25 0.82
CA ALA A 70 2.47 3.56 0.37
C ALA A 70 1.62 3.10 1.57
N ALA A 71 0.31 3.23 1.45
CA ALA A 71 -0.66 2.73 2.40
C ALA A 71 -1.76 1.94 1.66
N LEU A 72 -2.13 0.78 2.21
CA LEU A 72 -3.25 -0.03 1.75
C LEU A 72 -4.17 -0.34 2.92
N GLU A 73 -5.32 0.32 2.99
CA GLU A 73 -6.37 0.00 3.95
C GLU A 73 -7.14 -1.24 3.48
N CYS A 74 -7.00 -2.36 4.20
CA CYS A 74 -7.59 -3.64 3.86
C CYS A 74 -8.72 -4.01 4.83
N ALA A 75 -9.88 -3.36 4.66
CA ALA A 75 -11.01 -3.59 5.56
C ALA A 75 -11.64 -4.98 5.41
N GLY A 76 -11.63 -5.54 4.18
CA GLY A 76 -12.18 -6.86 3.89
C GLY A 76 -11.26 -8.03 4.25
N GLY A 77 -10.00 -7.77 4.60
CA GLY A 77 -9.00 -8.79 4.93
C GLY A 77 -8.37 -9.46 3.71
N GLY A 78 -7.41 -10.34 3.94
CA GLY A 78 -6.79 -11.15 2.89
C GLY A 78 -5.93 -10.38 1.87
N CYS A 79 -5.61 -9.11 2.12
CA CYS A 79 -4.78 -8.34 1.19
C CYS A 79 -3.32 -8.81 1.25
N VAL A 80 -2.64 -8.68 0.11
CA VAL A 80 -1.23 -8.99 -0.05
C VAL A 80 -0.51 -7.71 -0.44
N ALA A 81 0.61 -7.38 0.20
CA ALA A 81 1.45 -6.31 -0.31
C ALA A 81 2.93 -6.65 -0.26
N THR A 82 3.68 -6.05 -1.17
CA THR A 82 5.13 -6.20 -1.28
C THR A 82 5.80 -4.83 -1.21
N ASN A 83 6.79 -4.68 -0.34
CA ASN A 83 7.71 -3.55 -0.35
C ASN A 83 9.11 -4.04 -0.74
N SER A 84 9.50 -3.79 -1.98
CA SER A 84 10.85 -4.06 -2.48
C SER A 84 11.71 -2.79 -2.51
N GLY A 85 11.10 -1.63 -2.27
CA GLY A 85 11.76 -0.33 -2.28
C GLY A 85 12.42 0.09 -0.97
N GLY A 86 12.91 1.33 -0.95
CA GLY A 86 13.46 1.97 0.25
C GLY A 86 12.41 2.74 1.06
N GLY A 87 11.15 2.75 0.61
CA GLY A 87 10.06 3.55 1.15
C GLY A 87 9.37 2.94 2.35
N ARG A 88 8.31 3.58 2.85
CA ARG A 88 7.46 3.04 3.91
C ARG A 88 6.20 2.44 3.32
N LEU A 89 5.89 1.18 3.65
CA LEU A 89 4.63 0.53 3.33
C LEU A 89 3.86 0.22 4.63
N SER A 90 2.61 0.69 4.73
CA SER A 90 1.73 0.44 5.88
C SER A 90 0.42 -0.21 5.44
N ILE A 91 0.01 -1.27 6.15
CA ILE A 91 -1.28 -1.96 5.91
C ILE A 91 -2.10 -1.96 7.20
N PRO A 92 -3.09 -1.06 7.33
CA PRO A 92 -4.19 -1.26 8.26
C PRO A 92 -5.06 -2.43 7.80
N CYS A 93 -5.05 -3.54 8.53
CA CYS A 93 -5.77 -4.77 8.17
C CYS A 93 -6.76 -5.21 9.26
N PRO A 94 -7.85 -4.46 9.50
CA PRO A 94 -8.87 -4.87 10.46
C PRO A 94 -9.63 -6.13 10.01
N GLY A 95 -9.60 -6.46 8.71
CA GLY A 95 -10.24 -7.66 8.16
C GLY A 95 -9.46 -8.96 8.38
N ASN A 96 -8.27 -8.90 8.99
CA ASN A 96 -7.38 -10.05 9.26
C ASN A 96 -6.80 -10.71 7.99
N ASP A 97 -5.96 -11.73 8.21
CA ASP A 97 -5.40 -12.60 7.16
C ASP A 97 -4.58 -11.86 6.07
N CYS A 98 -4.07 -10.66 6.38
CA CYS A 98 -3.20 -9.93 5.45
C CYS A 98 -1.77 -10.48 5.44
N SER A 99 -1.13 -10.40 4.28
CA SER A 99 0.28 -10.73 4.09
C SER A 99 1.07 -9.51 3.62
N LEU A 100 2.17 -9.19 4.30
CA LEU A 100 3.10 -8.14 3.90
C LEU A 100 4.49 -8.74 3.75
N THR A 101 5.06 -8.64 2.55
CA THR A 101 6.43 -9.07 2.26
C THR A 101 7.34 -7.86 2.06
N CYS A 102 8.47 -7.86 2.74
CA CYS A 102 9.41 -6.75 2.78
C CYS A 102 10.80 -7.25 2.44
N THR A 103 11.25 -6.92 1.24
CA THR A 103 12.55 -7.34 0.70
C THR A 103 13.50 -6.17 0.51
N GLY A 104 12.97 -4.95 0.50
CA GLY A 104 13.75 -3.72 0.37
C GLY A 104 14.42 -3.26 1.67
N SER A 105 15.00 -2.06 1.64
CA SER A 105 15.58 -1.40 2.82
C SER A 105 14.55 -0.53 3.58
N GLY A 106 13.32 -0.46 3.06
CA GLY A 106 12.24 0.36 3.57
C GLY A 106 11.59 -0.12 4.87
N THR A 107 10.66 0.66 5.40
CA THR A 107 9.89 0.25 6.60
C THR A 107 8.59 -0.42 6.18
N CYS A 108 8.22 -1.48 6.90
CA CYS A 108 6.98 -2.20 6.72
C CYS A 108 6.20 -2.32 8.01
N GLU A 109 4.89 -2.11 7.94
CA GLU A 109 4.04 -2.12 9.12
C GLU A 109 2.67 -2.74 8.82
N ILE A 110 2.29 -3.76 9.59
CA ILE A 110 0.89 -4.24 9.65
C ILE A 110 0.25 -3.75 10.95
N THR A 111 -0.83 -2.98 10.83
CA THR A 111 -1.61 -2.49 11.97
C THR A 111 -3.05 -2.98 11.93
N ALA A 112 -3.78 -2.81 13.02
CA ALA A 112 -5.21 -3.16 13.19
C ALA A 112 -5.57 -4.64 12.96
N CYS A 113 -4.61 -5.49 12.59
CA CYS A 113 -4.82 -6.91 12.46
C CYS A 113 -4.94 -7.58 13.83
N THR A 114 -5.95 -8.43 13.96
CA THR A 114 -6.25 -9.15 15.20
C THR A 114 -5.88 -10.63 15.13
N ALA A 115 -5.84 -11.25 13.95
CA ALA A 115 -5.46 -12.64 13.74
C ALA A 115 -4.97 -12.89 12.29
N GLY A 116 -4.23 -13.99 12.08
CA GLY A 116 -3.91 -14.55 10.76
C GLY A 116 -2.94 -13.74 9.89
N CYS A 117 -2.45 -12.59 10.37
CA CYS A 117 -1.56 -11.76 9.56
C CYS A 117 -0.12 -12.27 9.53
N THR A 118 0.45 -12.26 8.34
CA THR A 118 1.84 -12.64 8.09
C THR A 118 2.66 -11.43 7.69
N LEU A 119 3.79 -11.23 8.36
CA LEU A 119 4.79 -10.22 8.03
C LEU A 119 6.13 -10.90 7.73
N ASP A 120 6.51 -10.90 6.45
CA ASP A 120 7.74 -11.49 5.95
C ASP A 120 8.80 -10.42 5.74
N CYS A 121 9.84 -10.42 6.56
CA CYS A 121 10.83 -9.35 6.65
C CYS A 121 12.20 -9.81 6.23
N PHE A 122 12.40 -9.99 4.92
CA PHE A 122 13.66 -10.48 4.33
C PHE A 122 14.64 -9.37 3.95
N GLY A 123 14.17 -8.12 3.93
CA GLY A 123 14.97 -6.94 3.67
C GLY A 123 15.86 -6.51 4.83
N THR A 124 16.60 -5.41 4.63
CA THR A 124 17.41 -4.79 5.68
C THR A 124 16.66 -3.71 6.45
N GLY A 125 15.41 -3.45 6.06
CA GLY A 125 14.54 -2.45 6.65
C GLY A 125 13.92 -2.86 7.98
N ALA A 126 13.17 -1.92 8.57
CA ALA A 126 12.44 -2.15 9.80
C ALA A 126 11.07 -2.77 9.52
N CYS A 127 10.66 -3.67 10.38
CA CYS A 127 9.37 -4.34 10.31
C CYS A 127 8.66 -4.30 11.65
N ASP A 128 7.38 -3.92 11.63
CA ASP A 128 6.53 -3.87 12.82
C ASP A 128 5.15 -4.48 12.55
N GLN A 129 4.63 -5.19 13.54
CA GLN A 129 3.29 -5.78 13.50
C GLN A 129 2.66 -5.68 14.90
N THR A 130 1.45 -5.12 14.96
CA THR A 130 0.74 -4.93 16.25
C THR A 130 -0.10 -6.14 16.69
N CYS A 131 -0.18 -7.19 15.87
CA CYS A 131 -1.00 -8.35 16.15
C CYS A 131 -0.38 -9.24 17.24
N THR A 132 -1.14 -9.53 18.30
CA THR A 132 -0.68 -10.34 19.44
C THR A 132 -1.26 -11.76 19.45
N ASP A 133 -2.14 -12.10 18.52
CA ASP A 133 -2.72 -13.44 18.43
C ASP A 133 -1.66 -14.46 17.95
N PRO A 134 -1.64 -15.70 18.49
CA PRO A 134 -0.67 -16.71 18.10
C PRO A 134 -0.68 -17.11 16.62
N SER A 135 -1.77 -16.82 15.89
CA SER A 135 -1.86 -17.04 14.45
C SER A 135 -1.09 -15.99 13.63
N CYS A 136 -0.71 -14.88 14.24
CA CYS A 136 0.10 -13.87 13.58
C CYS A 136 1.58 -14.26 13.58
N VAL A 137 2.20 -14.17 12.41
CA VAL A 137 3.56 -14.64 12.19
C VAL A 137 4.40 -13.50 11.64
N THR A 138 5.54 -13.24 12.30
CA THR A 138 6.59 -12.38 11.75
C THR A 138 7.81 -13.25 11.44
N ASN A 139 8.16 -13.35 10.16
CA ASN A 139 9.33 -14.09 9.71
C ASN A 139 10.48 -13.11 9.44
N THR A 140 11.61 -13.31 10.09
CA THR A 140 12.86 -12.59 9.82
C THR A 140 13.92 -13.58 9.38
N PRO A 141 14.84 -13.25 8.44
CA PRO A 141 15.94 -14.11 8.08
C PRO A 141 16.77 -14.43 9.33
N ALA A 142 17.26 -15.65 9.40
CA ALA A 142 18.14 -16.08 10.47
C ALA A 142 19.40 -15.20 10.49
N PRO A 143 19.89 -14.81 11.69
CA PRO A 143 21.09 -13.99 11.84
C PRO A 143 22.37 -14.69 11.35
#